data_AF-A0A970WK66-F1
#
_entry.id   AF-A0A970WK66-F1
#
_cell.length_a   1.000
_cell.length_b   1.000
_cell.length_c   1.000
_cell.angle_alpha   90.00
_cell.angle_beta   90.00
_cell.angle_gamma   90.00
#
_symmetry.space_group_name_H-M   'P 1'
#
loop_
_entity.id
_entity.type
_entity.pdbx_description
1 polymer ?
#
loop_
_entity_poly.entity_id
_entity_poly.type
_entity_poly.pdbx_seq_one_letter_code
_entity_poly.pdbx_strand_id
1 'polypeptide(L)'
;MAPQPTTSDSRGRPASVVIVGLGNIGSHLPSQVARTGQVGRLTLVDPDVYEAPNQRCQDVAASDLGKSKVEVQTRRVRRVDPRIEVLALRACIEDVPLGLLRADLILAGLDSRVARMNLNSTAWHLGVPWIDAAVDGGSMLARVNVYLPREGAPCLECAWDAGDYAALEQIFPCPSAAQTPSTNAPASIGAVAAAMMVVEAEKLLAGDDDHLLAGRQVMCDLRHHAYLITAYRFNPNCRFDHELWMIETPANKSPKMTLGQLVESESAGCSMLRVPGHRFSRAVYCLSCGRSQAAPLRLVRRIPSVRLHCPDCGGTMAVRGFDMRETFDFPSASRADRRRTLSSIGFCPGDVLSIEGPGTRHFVQLTADRNERGQVS
;
A
#
# COMPACT_ATOMS: atom_id res chain seq x y z
N MET A 1 -5.26 -23.47 12.98
CA MET A 1 -5.13 -23.89 11.57
C MET A 1 -4.40 -22.76 10.87
N ALA A 2 -3.15 -22.97 10.47
CA ALA A 2 -2.35 -21.92 9.83
C ALA A 2 -3.07 -21.41 8.56
N PRO A 3 -3.04 -20.10 8.27
CA PRO A 3 -3.56 -19.59 7.01
C PRO A 3 -2.85 -20.32 5.87
N GLN A 4 -3.61 -21.03 5.04
CA GLN A 4 -3.07 -21.46 3.76
C GLN A 4 -2.77 -20.17 2.98
N PRO A 5 -1.54 -19.99 2.46
CA PRO A 5 -1.30 -18.93 1.48
C PRO A 5 -2.37 -19.06 0.38
N THR A 6 -2.79 -17.95 -0.21
CA THR A 6 -3.82 -17.91 -1.26
C THR A 6 -3.43 -18.63 -2.56
N THR A 7 -2.45 -19.54 -2.53
CA THR A 7 -2.18 -20.53 -3.57
C THR A 7 -3.26 -21.63 -3.60
N SER A 8 -4.54 -21.26 -3.42
CA SER A 8 -5.65 -22.16 -3.68
C SER A 8 -6.08 -22.02 -5.14
N ASP A 9 -5.63 -22.96 -5.97
CA ASP A 9 -6.38 -23.46 -7.13
C ASP A 9 -6.94 -22.37 -8.09
N SER A 10 -6.07 -21.50 -8.61
CA SER A 10 -6.43 -20.48 -9.61
C SER A 10 -6.36 -20.99 -11.04
N ARG A 11 -6.41 -22.31 -11.28
CA ARG A 11 -6.36 -22.90 -12.64
C ARG A 11 -7.68 -22.61 -13.38
N GLY A 12 -7.89 -21.36 -13.77
CA GLY A 12 -9.02 -20.92 -14.59
C GLY A 12 -9.50 -19.49 -14.38
N ARG A 13 -9.17 -18.82 -13.26
CA ARG A 13 -9.55 -17.39 -13.07
C ARG A 13 -8.35 -16.48 -13.36
N PRO A 14 -8.55 -15.37 -14.09
CA PRO A 14 -7.50 -14.38 -14.27
C PRO A 14 -7.01 -13.84 -12.91
N ALA A 15 -5.69 -13.67 -12.79
CA ALA A 15 -5.05 -13.15 -11.60
C ALA A 15 -5.34 -11.65 -11.39
N SER A 16 -5.29 -11.24 -10.13
CA SER A 16 -5.30 -9.86 -9.67
C SER A 16 -3.89 -9.45 -9.25
N VAL A 17 -3.40 -8.34 -9.80
CA VAL A 17 -2.07 -7.81 -9.52
C VAL A 17 -2.18 -6.36 -9.06
N VAL A 18 -1.38 -5.98 -8.05
CA VAL A 18 -1.22 -4.60 -7.62
C VAL A 18 0.18 -4.13 -8.01
N ILE A 19 0.30 -2.96 -8.63
CA ILE A 19 1.59 -2.31 -8.92
C ILE A 19 1.68 -1.04 -8.07
N VAL A 20 2.69 -0.96 -7.22
CA VAL A 20 2.96 0.18 -6.33
C VAL A 20 4.22 0.91 -6.79
N GLY A 21 4.07 2.19 -7.09
CA GLY A 21 5.11 3.01 -7.71
C GLY A 21 5.14 2.81 -9.22
N LEU A 22 4.97 3.90 -9.97
CA LEU A 22 4.97 3.96 -11.44
C LEU A 22 6.09 4.88 -11.96
N GLY A 23 7.17 4.99 -11.18
CA GLY A 23 8.41 5.68 -11.54
C GLY A 23 9.23 4.91 -12.56
N ASN A 24 10.56 5.00 -12.50
CA ASN A 24 11.49 4.36 -13.45
C ASN A 24 11.15 2.88 -13.73
N ILE A 25 11.32 2.00 -12.74
CA ILE A 25 10.99 0.57 -12.87
C ILE A 25 9.48 0.39 -13.11
N GLY A 26 8.66 1.03 -12.28
CA GLY A 26 7.22 0.85 -12.24
C GLY A 26 6.49 1.23 -13.52
N SER A 27 7.00 2.19 -14.29
CA SER A 27 6.40 2.63 -15.56
C SER A 27 6.44 1.55 -16.65
N HIS A 28 7.38 0.59 -16.55
CA HIS A 28 7.52 -0.52 -17.49
C HIS A 28 6.68 -1.74 -17.12
N LEU A 29 6.14 -1.82 -15.90
CA LEU A 29 5.42 -3.00 -15.41
C LEU A 29 4.01 -3.15 -16.02
N PRO A 30 3.13 -2.13 -16.05
CA PRO A 30 1.72 -2.32 -16.43
C PRO A 30 1.54 -2.91 -17.81
N SER A 31 2.31 -2.43 -18.80
CA SER A 31 2.23 -2.91 -20.19
C SER A 31 2.80 -4.31 -20.36
N GLN A 32 3.83 -4.69 -19.60
CA GLN A 32 4.39 -6.04 -19.62
C GLN A 32 3.46 -7.04 -18.93
N VAL A 33 2.96 -6.70 -17.73
CA VAL A 33 1.98 -7.50 -16.99
C VAL A 33 0.71 -7.72 -17.82
N ALA A 34 0.24 -6.70 -18.53
CA ALA A 34 -0.93 -6.83 -19.42
C ALA A 34 -0.70 -7.81 -20.59
N ARG A 35 0.55 -8.04 -21.00
CA ARG A 35 0.90 -8.95 -22.11
C ARG A 35 1.03 -10.41 -21.69
N THR A 36 1.13 -10.71 -20.41
CA THR A 36 1.25 -12.11 -19.92
C THR A 36 -0.02 -12.92 -20.17
N GLY A 37 -1.17 -12.24 -20.32
CA GLY A 37 -2.48 -12.87 -20.55
C GLY A 37 -3.09 -13.56 -19.34
N GLN A 38 -2.36 -13.64 -18.22
CA GLN A 38 -2.82 -14.29 -16.98
C GLN A 38 -3.57 -13.33 -16.05
N VAL A 39 -3.37 -12.01 -16.23
CA VAL A 39 -3.93 -10.97 -15.36
C VAL A 39 -5.25 -10.44 -15.91
N GLY A 40 -6.30 -10.45 -15.08
CA GLY A 40 -7.61 -9.87 -15.42
C GLY A 40 -7.93 -8.60 -14.64
N ARG A 41 -7.24 -8.35 -13.52
CA ARG A 41 -7.41 -7.13 -12.73
C ARG A 41 -6.06 -6.54 -12.34
N LEU A 42 -5.91 -5.24 -12.53
CA LEU A 42 -4.70 -4.49 -12.22
C LEU A 42 -5.03 -3.27 -11.37
N THR A 43 -4.49 -3.21 -10.16
CA THR A 43 -4.55 -2.00 -9.32
C THR A 43 -3.24 -1.24 -9.45
N LEU A 44 -3.30 0.03 -9.83
CA LEU A 44 -2.14 0.90 -10.00
C LEU A 44 -2.12 1.95 -8.89
N VAL A 45 -1.01 2.06 -8.16
CA VAL A 45 -0.86 2.99 -7.02
C VAL A 45 0.36 3.88 -7.24
N ASP A 46 0.15 5.18 -7.43
CA ASP A 46 1.22 6.20 -7.48
C ASP A 46 0.62 7.60 -7.25
N PRO A 47 1.16 8.43 -6.34
CA PRO A 47 0.60 9.74 -6.02
C PRO A 47 0.92 10.81 -7.09
N ASP A 48 1.94 10.59 -7.90
CA ASP A 48 2.60 11.65 -8.66
C ASP A 48 1.94 11.93 -10.03
N VAL A 49 2.43 12.99 -10.64
CA VAL A 49 2.25 13.34 -12.04
C VAL A 49 3.59 13.20 -12.78
N TYR A 50 3.55 13.05 -14.10
CA TYR A 50 4.79 13.07 -14.88
C TYR A 50 5.34 14.48 -15.05
N GLU A 51 6.60 14.65 -14.69
CA GLU A 51 7.38 15.88 -14.86
C GLU A 51 8.44 15.69 -15.95
N ALA A 52 8.96 16.81 -16.47
CA ALA A 52 9.93 16.80 -17.57
C ALA A 52 11.15 15.87 -17.32
N PRO A 53 11.74 15.77 -16.10
CA PRO A 53 12.83 14.84 -15.85
C PRO A 53 12.44 13.37 -16.04
N ASN A 54 11.18 13.01 -15.78
CA ASN A 54 10.71 11.62 -15.87
C ASN A 54 10.77 11.09 -17.31
N GLN A 55 10.64 11.95 -18.31
CA GLN A 55 10.66 11.54 -19.72
C GLN A 55 11.96 10.83 -20.13
N ARG A 56 13.08 11.12 -19.45
CA ARG A 56 14.39 10.55 -19.78
C ARG A 56 14.60 9.13 -19.23
N CYS A 57 13.85 8.76 -18.20
CA CYS A 57 14.10 7.55 -17.41
C CYS A 57 12.85 6.68 -17.17
N GLN A 58 11.67 7.10 -17.62
CA GLN A 58 10.42 6.38 -17.42
C GLN A 58 9.75 6.14 -18.78
N ASP A 59 8.97 5.07 -18.89
CA ASP A 59 8.20 4.76 -20.08
C ASP A 59 7.03 5.74 -20.24
N VAL A 60 7.31 6.94 -20.78
CA VAL A 60 6.36 8.02 -21.02
C VAL A 60 6.67 8.82 -22.28
N ALA A 61 5.64 9.42 -22.88
CA ALA A 61 5.81 10.35 -23.99
C ALA A 61 5.80 11.81 -23.50
N ALA A 62 6.32 12.74 -24.31
CA ALA A 62 6.22 14.18 -24.03
C ALA A 62 4.77 14.66 -23.81
N SER A 63 3.81 14.03 -24.49
CA SER A 63 2.39 14.34 -24.35
C SER A 63 1.76 13.82 -23.06
N ASP A 64 2.48 13.04 -22.25
CA ASP A 64 2.03 12.54 -20.95
C ASP A 64 2.44 13.48 -19.79
N LEU A 65 3.29 14.48 -20.04
CA LEU A 65 3.73 15.44 -19.02
C LEU A 65 2.54 16.24 -18.44
N GLY A 66 2.59 16.46 -17.12
CA GLY A 66 1.52 17.10 -16.33
C GLY A 66 0.32 16.21 -16.02
N LYS A 67 0.28 14.97 -16.52
CA LYS A 67 -0.80 14.01 -16.26
C LYS A 67 -0.41 13.07 -15.12
N SER A 68 -1.42 12.54 -14.42
CA SER A 68 -1.21 11.55 -13.37
C SER A 68 -0.57 10.27 -13.93
N LYS A 69 0.41 9.71 -13.21
CA LYS A 69 1.08 8.48 -13.62
C LYS A 69 0.11 7.32 -13.75
N VAL A 70 -0.77 7.13 -12.77
CA VAL A 70 -1.78 6.05 -12.78
C VAL A 70 -2.74 6.16 -13.96
N GLU A 71 -3.15 7.37 -14.36
CA GLU A 71 -4.07 7.57 -15.49
C GLU A 71 -3.39 7.27 -16.84
N VAL A 72 -2.15 7.72 -17.01
CA VAL A 72 -1.36 7.45 -18.22
C VAL A 72 -1.12 5.95 -18.38
N GLN A 73 -0.69 5.27 -17.32
CA GLN A 73 -0.45 3.83 -17.35
C GLN A 73 -1.74 3.03 -17.53
N THR A 74 -2.86 3.48 -16.96
CA THR A 74 -4.19 2.91 -17.25
C THR A 74 -4.53 2.96 -18.73
N ARG A 75 -4.29 4.10 -19.40
CA ARG A 75 -4.53 4.22 -20.86
C ARG A 75 -3.63 3.27 -21.66
N ARG A 76 -2.39 3.07 -21.22
CA ARG A 76 -1.45 2.14 -21.86
C ARG A 76 -1.89 0.69 -21.74
N VAL A 77 -2.28 0.27 -20.53
CA VAL A 77 -2.84 -1.07 -20.28
C VAL A 77 -4.05 -1.32 -21.16
N ARG A 78 -5.01 -0.39 -21.21
CA ARG A 78 -6.21 -0.52 -22.06
C ARG A 78 -5.93 -0.62 -23.56
N ARG A 79 -4.81 -0.07 -24.04
CA ARG A 79 -4.37 -0.21 -25.44
C ARG A 79 -3.73 -1.57 -25.71
N VAL A 80 -3.14 -2.19 -24.68
CA VAL A 80 -2.52 -3.51 -24.76
C VAL A 80 -3.58 -4.61 -24.65
N ASP A 81 -4.39 -4.57 -23.59
CA ASP A 81 -5.50 -5.48 -23.38
C ASP A 81 -6.69 -4.74 -22.74
N PRO A 82 -7.76 -4.45 -23.50
CA PRO A 82 -8.93 -3.74 -22.98
C PRO A 82 -9.80 -4.59 -22.03
N ARG A 83 -9.53 -5.90 -21.91
CA ARG A 83 -10.29 -6.80 -21.02
C ARG A 83 -9.83 -6.71 -19.57
N ILE A 84 -8.64 -6.16 -19.31
CA ILE A 84 -8.11 -6.00 -17.96
C ILE A 84 -8.87 -4.89 -17.24
N GLU A 85 -9.45 -5.23 -16.09
CA GLU A 85 -10.03 -4.25 -15.19
C GLU A 85 -8.91 -3.47 -14.50
N VAL A 86 -8.86 -2.15 -14.72
CA VAL A 86 -7.82 -1.29 -14.11
C VAL A 86 -8.42 -0.37 -13.06
N LEU A 87 -7.95 -0.50 -11.82
CA LEU A 87 -8.22 0.43 -10.73
C LEU A 87 -7.03 1.38 -10.54
N ALA A 88 -7.21 2.66 -10.86
CA ALA A 88 -6.18 3.69 -10.71
C ALA A 88 -6.34 4.43 -9.38
N LEU A 89 -5.34 4.32 -8.50
CA LEU A 89 -5.31 4.95 -7.18
C LEU A 89 -4.19 5.99 -7.13
N ARG A 90 -4.54 7.27 -7.30
CA ARG A 90 -3.61 8.38 -7.15
C ARG A 90 -3.43 8.70 -5.66
N ALA A 91 -2.63 7.89 -4.97
CA ALA A 91 -2.40 8.00 -3.54
C ALA A 91 -1.01 7.45 -3.16
N CYS A 92 -0.49 7.88 -2.01
CA CYS A 92 0.60 7.19 -1.35
C CYS A 92 0.11 5.83 -0.83
N ILE A 93 0.97 4.82 -0.79
CA ILE A 93 0.58 3.46 -0.39
C ILE A 93 0.00 3.41 1.03
N GLU A 94 0.48 4.28 1.92
CA GLU A 94 0.04 4.37 3.32
C GLU A 94 -1.38 4.93 3.47
N ASP A 95 -1.92 5.57 2.42
CA ASP A 95 -3.27 6.12 2.39
C ASP A 95 -4.26 5.19 1.69
N VAL A 96 -3.76 4.14 1.01
CA VAL A 96 -4.60 3.16 0.32
C VAL A 96 -5.24 2.21 1.35
N PRO A 97 -6.57 2.05 1.32
CA PRO A 97 -7.24 1.03 2.14
C PRO A 97 -6.64 -0.36 1.89
N LEU A 98 -6.19 -1.04 2.96
CA LEU A 98 -5.48 -2.33 2.87
C LEU A 98 -6.23 -3.39 2.05
N GLY A 99 -7.56 -3.43 2.14
CA GLY A 99 -8.40 -4.35 1.39
C GLY A 99 -8.36 -4.16 -0.14
N LEU A 100 -7.93 -3.00 -0.63
CA LEU A 100 -7.69 -2.74 -2.06
C LEU A 100 -6.33 -3.26 -2.54
N LEU A 101 -5.45 -3.65 -1.62
CA LEU A 101 -4.13 -4.23 -1.88
C LEU A 101 -4.15 -5.76 -1.77
N ARG A 102 -5.30 -6.36 -1.39
CA ARG A 102 -5.51 -7.80 -1.43
C ARG A 102 -5.55 -8.26 -2.89
N ALA A 103 -4.56 -9.04 -3.28
CA ALA A 103 -4.36 -9.50 -4.64
C ALA A 103 -3.63 -10.85 -4.64
N ASP A 104 -3.45 -11.45 -5.81
CA ASP A 104 -2.64 -12.66 -5.95
C ASP A 104 -1.14 -12.33 -5.95
N LEU A 105 -0.78 -11.08 -6.30
CA LEU A 105 0.60 -10.58 -6.32
C LEU A 105 0.67 -9.05 -6.22
N ILE A 106 1.70 -8.54 -5.52
CA ILE A 106 2.10 -7.13 -5.56
C ILE A 106 3.47 -6.97 -6.24
N LEU A 107 3.60 -6.00 -7.15
CA LEU A 107 4.87 -5.58 -7.74
C LEU A 107 5.22 -4.17 -7.26
N ALA A 108 6.44 -4.00 -6.74
CA ALA A 108 6.87 -2.76 -6.10
C ALA A 108 8.06 -2.11 -6.84
N GLY A 109 7.82 -0.92 -7.40
CA GLY A 109 8.81 -0.04 -8.01
C GLY A 109 9.06 1.21 -7.16
N LEU A 110 9.22 1.03 -5.85
CA LEU A 110 9.33 2.12 -4.86
C LEU A 110 10.75 2.71 -4.82
N ASP A 111 10.89 3.96 -4.37
CA ASP A 111 12.17 4.68 -4.30
C ASP A 111 12.65 4.91 -2.86
N SER A 112 11.76 4.91 -1.87
CA SER A 112 12.11 5.07 -0.46
C SER A 112 12.16 3.76 0.32
N ARG A 113 13.02 3.71 1.36
CA ARG A 113 13.08 2.59 2.30
C ARG A 113 11.82 2.53 3.18
N VAL A 114 11.28 3.69 3.58
CA VAL A 114 10.05 3.79 4.39
C VAL A 114 8.85 3.19 3.63
N ALA A 115 8.66 3.54 2.35
CA ALA A 115 7.56 2.98 1.57
C ALA A 115 7.70 1.46 1.40
N ARG A 116 8.93 0.94 1.22
CA ARG A 116 9.18 -0.51 1.19
C ARG A 116 8.89 -1.18 2.52
N MET A 117 9.23 -0.56 3.65
CA MET A 117 8.89 -1.06 4.99
C MET A 117 7.37 -1.14 5.19
N ASN A 118 6.65 -0.09 4.81
CA ASN A 118 5.20 -0.05 4.87
C ASN A 118 4.56 -1.11 3.98
N LEU A 119 5.10 -1.32 2.77
CA LEU A 119 4.63 -2.36 1.87
C LEU A 119 4.97 -3.77 2.37
N ASN A 120 6.14 -3.98 2.96
CA ASN A 120 6.53 -5.23 3.59
C ASN A 120 5.51 -5.62 4.67
N SER A 121 5.24 -4.71 5.61
CA SER A 121 4.23 -4.92 6.65
C SER A 121 2.84 -5.20 6.07
N THR A 122 2.43 -4.42 5.07
CA THR A 122 1.14 -4.61 4.39
C THR A 122 1.01 -5.97 3.72
N ALA A 123 2.00 -6.37 2.93
CA ALA A 123 2.02 -7.64 2.22
C ALA A 123 1.99 -8.82 3.21
N TRP A 124 2.71 -8.72 4.33
CA TRP A 124 2.69 -9.72 5.39
C TRP A 124 1.33 -9.84 6.05
N HIS A 125 0.76 -8.74 6.53
CA HIS A 125 -0.56 -8.77 7.14
C HIS A 125 -1.64 -9.33 6.20
N LEU A 126 -1.56 -9.03 4.91
CA LEU A 126 -2.52 -9.53 3.91
C LEU A 126 -2.23 -10.96 3.42
N GLY A 127 -1.05 -11.52 3.71
CA GLY A 127 -0.59 -12.80 3.16
C GLY A 127 -0.36 -12.78 1.65
N VAL A 128 -0.02 -11.62 1.08
CA VAL A 128 0.11 -11.42 -0.37
C VAL A 128 1.59 -11.47 -0.76
N PRO A 129 2.00 -12.36 -1.68
CA PRO A 129 3.33 -12.33 -2.27
C PRO A 129 3.66 -10.97 -2.87
N TRP A 130 4.92 -10.55 -2.74
CA TRP A 130 5.35 -9.31 -3.37
C TRP A 130 6.77 -9.39 -3.93
N ILE A 131 6.98 -8.69 -5.04
CA ILE A 131 8.26 -8.61 -5.73
C ILE A 131 8.73 -7.16 -5.68
N ASP A 132 9.91 -6.93 -5.10
CA ASP A 132 10.56 -5.62 -5.02
C ASP A 132 11.69 -5.53 -6.03
N ALA A 133 11.90 -4.34 -6.57
CA ALA A 133 13.12 -4.05 -7.30
C ALA A 133 13.73 -2.71 -6.92
N ALA A 134 15.03 -2.59 -7.20
CA ALA A 134 15.73 -1.32 -7.17
C ALA A 134 16.81 -1.29 -8.23
N VAL A 135 17.21 -0.09 -8.61
CA VAL A 135 18.26 0.15 -9.58
C VAL A 135 19.24 1.19 -9.06
N ASP A 136 20.52 0.99 -9.36
CA ASP A 136 21.58 1.97 -9.16
C ASP A 136 22.20 2.31 -10.53
N GLY A 137 21.92 3.52 -11.00
CA GLY A 137 22.42 4.01 -12.28
C GLY A 137 23.93 4.20 -12.33
N GLY A 138 24.57 4.54 -11.20
CA GLY A 138 26.02 4.79 -11.14
C GLY A 138 26.82 3.51 -11.30
N SER A 139 26.38 2.44 -10.64
CA SER A 139 27.03 1.12 -10.67
C SER A 139 26.47 0.19 -11.75
N MET A 140 25.42 0.61 -12.47
CA MET A 140 24.65 -0.22 -13.42
C MET A 140 24.11 -1.53 -12.81
N LEU A 141 23.59 -1.43 -11.59
CA LEU A 141 23.04 -2.57 -10.86
C LEU A 141 21.51 -2.55 -10.92
N ALA A 142 20.91 -3.72 -11.12
CA ALA A 142 19.49 -3.95 -10.93
C ALA A 142 19.29 -5.12 -9.97
N ARG A 143 18.45 -4.96 -8.95
CA ARG A 143 18.08 -6.03 -8.03
C ARG A 143 16.61 -6.33 -8.11
N VAL A 144 16.27 -7.62 -8.02
CA VAL A 144 14.90 -8.11 -7.86
C VAL A 144 14.86 -9.06 -6.67
N ASN A 145 13.90 -8.87 -5.78
CA ASN A 145 13.67 -9.68 -4.60
C ASN A 145 12.25 -10.23 -4.63
N VAL A 146 12.07 -11.52 -4.32
CA VAL A 146 10.74 -12.13 -4.21
C VAL A 146 10.48 -12.50 -2.76
N TYR A 147 9.39 -11.99 -2.19
CA TYR A 147 8.97 -12.26 -0.83
C TYR A 147 7.64 -13.00 -0.82
N LEU A 148 7.60 -14.11 -0.09
CA LEU A 148 6.39 -14.91 0.12
C LEU A 148 6.03 -14.87 1.61
N PRO A 149 5.05 -14.05 2.02
CA PRO A 149 4.56 -14.06 3.39
C PRO A 149 3.98 -15.43 3.77
N ARG A 150 4.69 -16.14 4.64
CA ARG A 150 4.29 -17.41 5.25
C ARG A 150 5.15 -17.67 6.47
N GLU A 151 4.69 -18.54 7.36
CA GLU A 151 5.43 -18.92 8.56
C GLU A 151 6.88 -19.35 8.23
N GLY A 152 7.85 -18.75 8.93
CA GLY A 152 9.27 -19.05 8.76
C GLY A 152 9.94 -18.49 7.49
N ALA A 153 9.23 -17.74 6.64
CA ALA A 153 9.83 -17.09 5.47
C ALA A 153 10.47 -15.74 5.84
N PRO A 154 11.59 -15.35 5.20
CA PRO A 154 12.20 -14.04 5.44
C PRO A 154 11.34 -12.90 4.88
N CYS A 155 11.25 -11.80 5.63
CA CYS A 155 10.75 -10.53 5.14
C CYS A 155 11.89 -9.62 4.65
N LEU A 156 11.56 -8.43 4.14
CA LEU A 156 12.54 -7.40 3.79
C LEU A 156 13.44 -7.04 4.98
N GLU A 157 12.83 -6.84 6.15
CA GLU A 157 13.46 -6.36 7.38
C GLU A 157 14.32 -7.42 8.08
N CYS A 158 14.21 -8.70 7.68
CA CYS A 158 15.05 -9.77 8.20
C CYS A 158 16.53 -9.59 7.81
N ALA A 159 16.79 -8.92 6.70
CA ALA A 159 18.14 -8.62 6.21
C ALA A 159 18.70 -7.29 6.73
N TRP A 160 17.95 -6.54 7.55
CA TRP A 160 18.35 -5.22 8.04
C TRP A 160 19.12 -5.31 9.35
N ASP A 161 20.11 -4.43 9.50
CA ASP A 161 20.86 -4.24 10.72
C ASP A 161 20.44 -2.97 11.48
N ALA A 162 21.09 -2.70 12.62
CA ALA A 162 20.81 -1.51 13.42
C ALA A 162 21.09 -0.20 12.66
N GLY A 163 22.04 -0.21 11.72
CA GLY A 163 22.36 0.94 10.87
C GLY A 163 21.24 1.24 9.88
N ASP A 164 20.65 0.21 9.29
CA ASP A 164 19.49 0.37 8.40
C ASP A 164 18.30 1.02 9.11
N TYR A 165 17.99 0.59 10.34
CA TYR A 165 16.94 1.22 11.15
C TYR A 165 17.31 2.64 11.58
N ALA A 166 18.55 2.88 11.99
CA ALA A 166 19.00 4.22 12.36
C ALA A 166 18.86 5.21 11.20
N ALA A 167 19.09 4.77 9.95
CA ALA A 167 18.90 5.58 8.76
C ALA A 167 17.42 5.94 8.50
N LEU A 168 16.47 5.11 8.93
CA LEU A 168 15.03 5.41 8.84
C LEU A 168 14.57 6.40 9.91
N GLU A 169 15.14 6.30 11.11
CA GLU A 169 14.77 7.12 12.28
C GLU A 169 15.30 8.56 12.19
N GLN A 170 16.17 8.87 11.21
CA GLN A 170 16.64 10.23 10.93
C GLN A 170 15.56 11.06 10.21
N ILE A 171 14.63 11.62 10.99
CA ILE A 171 13.68 12.64 10.53
C ILE A 171 14.29 14.02 10.79
N PHE A 172 14.74 14.71 9.74
CA PHE A 172 15.26 16.08 9.88
C PHE A 172 14.13 17.06 10.26
N PRO A 173 14.29 17.90 11.30
CA PRO A 173 13.23 18.78 11.81
C PRO A 173 12.78 19.93 10.87
N CYS A 174 13.38 20.09 9.69
CA CYS A 174 13.14 21.22 8.79
C CYS A 174 12.38 20.79 7.52
N PRO A 175 11.40 21.58 7.03
CA PRO A 175 10.52 21.18 5.92
C PRO A 175 11.18 21.23 4.53
N SER A 176 12.50 21.39 4.43
CA SER A 176 13.22 21.15 3.18
C SER A 176 13.40 19.65 3.00
N ALA A 177 12.33 19.00 2.55
CA ALA A 177 12.36 17.84 1.67
C ALA A 177 13.65 17.01 1.76
N ALA A 178 13.68 16.02 2.66
CA ALA A 178 14.44 14.80 2.40
C ALA A 178 13.76 14.05 1.24
N GLN A 179 13.69 14.69 0.07
CA GLN A 179 13.46 13.98 -1.18
C GLN A 179 14.67 13.07 -1.31
N THR A 180 14.42 11.77 -1.33
CA THR A 180 15.43 10.82 -1.76
C THR A 180 15.83 11.29 -3.17
N PRO A 181 17.10 11.67 -3.41
CA PRO A 181 17.48 12.19 -4.71
C PRO A 181 17.07 11.18 -5.77
N SER A 182 16.43 11.65 -6.84
CA SER A 182 16.08 10.80 -7.98
C SER A 182 17.31 9.98 -8.37
N THR A 183 17.16 8.66 -8.41
CA THR A 183 18.27 7.76 -8.77
C THR A 183 18.82 8.08 -10.16
N ASN A 184 18.05 8.81 -10.99
CA ASN A 184 18.37 9.18 -12.37
C ASN A 184 18.90 8.00 -13.18
N ALA A 185 18.55 6.78 -12.79
CA ALA A 185 18.98 5.58 -13.45
C ALA A 185 18.42 5.59 -14.89
N PRO A 186 19.20 5.18 -15.90
CA PRO A 186 18.70 5.08 -17.26
C PRO A 186 17.44 4.21 -17.36
N ALA A 187 16.53 4.57 -18.27
CA ALA A 187 15.31 3.80 -18.53
C ALA A 187 15.60 2.32 -18.85
N SER A 188 16.73 2.04 -19.51
CA SER A 188 17.15 0.67 -19.84
C SER A 188 17.33 -0.21 -18.61
N ILE A 189 17.91 0.32 -17.53
CA ILE A 189 18.14 -0.44 -16.29
C ILE A 189 16.81 -0.69 -15.58
N GLY A 190 15.93 0.33 -15.54
CA GLY A 190 14.57 0.18 -15.03
C GLY A 190 13.76 -0.86 -15.80
N ALA A 191 13.88 -0.87 -17.12
CA ALA A 191 13.24 -1.87 -17.98
C ALA A 191 13.76 -3.29 -17.73
N VAL A 192 15.06 -3.48 -17.53
CA VAL A 192 15.63 -4.79 -17.15
C VAL A 192 15.07 -5.26 -15.81
N ALA A 193 15.08 -4.40 -14.79
CA ALA A 193 14.52 -4.73 -13.49
C ALA A 193 13.03 -5.11 -13.60
N ALA A 194 12.25 -4.33 -14.34
CA ALA A 194 10.84 -4.59 -14.59
C ALA A 194 10.59 -5.92 -15.31
N ALA A 195 11.38 -6.22 -16.35
CA ALA A 195 11.28 -7.50 -17.07
C ALA A 195 11.58 -8.69 -16.16
N MET A 196 12.63 -8.60 -15.34
CA MET A 196 12.95 -9.63 -14.34
C MET A 196 11.82 -9.80 -13.31
N MET A 197 11.20 -8.71 -12.83
CA MET A 197 10.04 -8.79 -11.95
C MET A 197 8.85 -9.50 -12.61
N VAL A 198 8.60 -9.23 -13.88
CA VAL A 198 7.50 -9.85 -14.63
C VAL A 198 7.76 -11.34 -14.87
N VAL A 199 9.01 -11.75 -15.14
CA VAL A 199 9.37 -13.17 -15.23
C VAL A 199 9.10 -13.91 -13.91
N GLU A 200 9.47 -13.31 -12.77
CA GLU A 200 9.16 -13.91 -11.46
C GLU A 200 7.65 -13.90 -11.14
N ALA A 201 6.93 -12.88 -11.61
CA ALA A 201 5.48 -12.83 -11.52
C ALA A 201 4.83 -13.97 -12.31
N GLU A 202 5.28 -14.24 -13.54
CA GLU A 202 4.76 -15.32 -14.38
C GLU A 202 5.00 -16.69 -13.75
N LYS A 203 6.19 -16.94 -13.17
CA LYS A 203 6.48 -18.17 -12.44
C LYS A 203 5.53 -18.34 -11.25
N LEU A 204 5.38 -17.29 -10.44
CA LEU A 204 4.50 -17.31 -9.27
C LEU A 204 3.04 -17.58 -9.67
N LEU A 205 2.53 -16.87 -10.67
CA LEU A 205 1.15 -17.01 -11.14
C LEU A 205 0.90 -18.36 -11.84
N ALA A 206 1.93 -18.95 -12.45
CA ALA A 206 1.88 -20.30 -13.01
C ALA A 206 2.00 -21.42 -11.93
N GLY A 207 2.37 -21.08 -10.70
CA GLY A 207 2.66 -22.05 -9.64
C GLY A 207 3.97 -22.81 -9.84
N ASP A 208 4.94 -22.21 -10.53
CA ASP A 208 6.28 -22.76 -10.76
C ASP A 208 7.21 -22.49 -9.56
N ASP A 209 6.86 -23.08 -8.42
CA ASP A 209 7.55 -22.88 -7.15
C ASP A 209 9.02 -23.35 -7.17
N ASP A 210 9.35 -24.32 -8.03
CA ASP A 210 10.71 -24.88 -8.16
C ASP A 210 11.70 -23.88 -8.77
N HIS A 211 11.23 -22.98 -9.64
CA HIS A 211 12.06 -21.98 -10.33
C HIS A 211 11.85 -20.55 -9.82
N LEU A 212 10.85 -20.33 -8.97
CA LEU A 212 10.57 -19.05 -8.34
C LEU A 212 11.68 -18.67 -7.35
N LEU A 213 12.12 -17.41 -7.39
CA LEU A 213 13.17 -16.90 -6.49
C LEU A 213 12.67 -16.59 -5.06
N ALA A 214 11.76 -17.40 -4.53
CA ALA A 214 11.14 -17.19 -3.23
C ALA A 214 12.17 -17.02 -2.09
N GLY A 215 12.13 -15.87 -1.41
CA GLY A 215 13.05 -15.52 -0.33
C GLY A 215 14.49 -15.25 -0.81
N ARG A 216 14.68 -15.01 -2.12
CA ARG A 216 15.98 -14.72 -2.73
C ARG A 216 15.97 -13.36 -3.41
N GLN A 217 17.18 -12.83 -3.55
CA GLN A 217 17.51 -11.66 -4.34
C GLN A 217 18.36 -12.09 -5.51
N VAL A 218 18.04 -11.59 -6.70
CA VAL A 218 18.95 -11.60 -7.84
C VAL A 218 19.42 -10.18 -8.08
N MET A 219 20.73 -10.00 -8.00
CA MET A 219 21.44 -8.80 -8.42
C MET A 219 22.02 -9.05 -9.81
N CYS A 220 21.68 -8.19 -10.76
CA CYS A 220 22.24 -8.16 -12.08
C CYS A 220 23.20 -6.98 -12.19
N ASP A 221 24.48 -7.29 -12.37
CA ASP A 221 25.51 -6.33 -12.76
C ASP A 221 25.50 -6.22 -14.29
N LEU A 222 24.89 -5.14 -14.79
CA LEU A 222 24.76 -4.89 -16.22
C LEU A 222 26.03 -4.33 -16.84
N ARG A 223 26.98 -3.86 -16.03
CA ARG A 223 28.29 -3.41 -16.53
C ARG A 223 29.16 -4.60 -16.90
N HIS A 224 29.11 -5.66 -16.09
CA HIS A 224 29.94 -6.85 -16.27
C HIS A 224 29.16 -8.08 -16.76
N HIS A 225 27.85 -7.95 -16.98
CA HIS A 225 26.95 -9.04 -17.38
C HIS A 225 26.99 -10.22 -16.39
N ALA A 226 26.98 -9.94 -15.09
CA ALA A 226 27.03 -10.95 -14.04
C ALA A 226 25.72 -11.01 -13.24
N TYR A 227 25.38 -12.22 -12.77
CA TYR A 227 24.24 -12.46 -11.89
C TYR A 227 24.71 -13.01 -10.56
N LEU A 228 24.25 -12.40 -9.47
CA LEU A 228 24.53 -12.82 -8.10
C LEU A 228 23.19 -13.15 -7.43
N ILE A 229 23.08 -14.35 -6.88
CA ILE A 229 21.88 -14.81 -6.19
C ILE A 229 22.17 -14.92 -4.70
N THR A 230 21.43 -14.15 -3.90
CA THR A 230 21.54 -14.15 -2.44
C THR A 230 20.25 -14.67 -1.84
N ALA A 231 20.35 -15.71 -1.00
CA ALA A 231 19.21 -16.21 -0.24
C ALA A 231 19.08 -15.46 1.09
N TYR A 232 17.90 -14.94 1.39
CA TYR A 232 17.62 -14.32 2.68
C TYR A 232 17.24 -15.39 3.69
N ARG A 233 17.57 -15.13 4.96
CA ARG A 233 17.25 -16.02 6.07
C ARG A 233 16.24 -15.34 6.96
N PHE A 234 15.26 -16.11 7.43
CA PHE A 234 14.35 -15.64 8.45
C PHE A 234 15.14 -15.26 9.70
N ASN A 235 14.87 -14.07 10.22
CA ASN A 235 15.49 -13.58 11.44
C ASN A 235 14.46 -13.64 12.57
N PRO A 236 14.60 -14.56 13.56
CA PRO A 236 13.68 -14.64 14.68
C PRO A 236 13.70 -13.40 15.59
N ASN A 237 14.74 -12.56 15.47
CA ASN A 237 14.88 -11.29 16.18
C ASN A 237 14.60 -10.07 15.28
N CYS A 238 13.92 -10.27 14.15
CA CYS A 238 13.48 -9.15 13.32
C CYS A 238 12.57 -8.21 14.13
N ARG A 239 12.64 -6.90 13.87
CA ARG A 239 11.75 -5.92 14.53
C ARG A 239 10.29 -6.07 14.07
N PHE A 240 10.06 -6.62 12.89
CA PHE A 240 8.72 -6.91 12.37
C PHE A 240 8.19 -8.24 12.92
N ASP A 241 6.91 -8.27 13.28
CA ASP A 241 6.28 -9.40 13.98
C ASP A 241 5.94 -10.60 13.08
N HIS A 242 5.92 -10.42 11.76
CA HIS A 242 5.53 -11.43 10.79
C HIS A 242 4.09 -11.96 10.99
N GLU A 243 3.19 -11.11 11.50
CA GLU A 243 1.78 -11.47 11.71
C GLU A 243 1.03 -11.58 10.36
N LEU A 244 0.31 -12.69 10.17
CA LEU A 244 -0.66 -12.86 9.08
C LEU A 244 -2.07 -12.58 9.62
N TRP A 245 -2.83 -11.70 8.97
CA TRP A 245 -4.18 -11.36 9.42
C TRP A 245 -5.25 -12.20 8.73
N MET A 246 -6.11 -12.80 9.54
CA MET A 246 -7.34 -13.41 9.08
C MET A 246 -8.41 -12.32 8.91
N ILE A 247 -8.51 -11.77 7.71
CA ILE A 247 -9.40 -10.65 7.40
C ILE A 247 -10.75 -11.15 6.89
N GLU A 248 -11.79 -10.93 7.68
CA GLU A 248 -13.17 -11.19 7.31
C GLU A 248 -13.69 -10.10 6.37
N THR A 249 -14.60 -10.45 5.46
CA THR A 249 -15.19 -9.51 4.50
C THR A 249 -16.72 -9.61 4.52
N PRO A 250 -17.36 -9.24 5.64
CA PRO A 250 -18.79 -9.40 5.83
C PRO A 250 -19.57 -8.41 4.97
N ALA A 251 -20.56 -8.90 4.23
CA ALA A 251 -21.31 -8.11 3.24
C ALA A 251 -22.16 -6.98 3.84
N ASN A 252 -22.39 -6.98 5.15
CA ASN A 252 -23.19 -6.00 5.88
C ASN A 252 -22.38 -4.88 6.54
N LYS A 253 -21.04 -4.90 6.44
CA LYS A 253 -20.20 -3.83 6.99
C LYS A 253 -19.69 -2.93 5.88
N SER A 254 -20.31 -1.77 5.73
CA SER A 254 -19.95 -0.78 4.71
C SER A 254 -19.79 0.60 5.32
N PRO A 255 -19.10 1.53 4.64
CA PRO A 255 -18.96 2.90 5.15
C PRO A 255 -20.28 3.66 5.37
N LYS A 256 -21.41 3.19 4.83
CA LYS A 256 -22.73 3.80 5.07
C LYS A 256 -23.28 3.49 6.46
N MET A 257 -22.87 2.39 7.08
CA MET A 257 -23.31 2.06 8.43
C MET A 257 -22.84 3.12 9.43
N THR A 258 -23.56 3.25 10.54
CA THR A 258 -23.15 4.14 11.63
C THR A 258 -22.11 3.50 12.53
N LEU A 259 -21.34 4.32 13.23
CA LEU A 259 -20.44 3.82 14.26
C LEU A 259 -21.18 3.03 15.34
N GLY A 260 -22.42 3.43 15.70
CA GLY A 260 -23.26 2.68 16.64
C GLY A 260 -23.60 1.28 16.12
N GLN A 261 -24.00 1.17 14.86
CA GLN A 261 -24.27 -0.13 14.21
C GLN A 261 -23.02 -1.01 14.15
N LEU A 262 -21.84 -0.43 13.90
CA LEU A 262 -20.60 -1.19 13.92
C LEU A 262 -20.36 -1.79 15.31
N VAL A 263 -20.44 -0.95 16.35
CA VAL A 263 -20.28 -1.37 17.76
C VAL A 263 -21.27 -2.47 18.14
N GLU A 264 -22.54 -2.34 17.74
CA GLU A 264 -23.59 -3.32 18.03
C GLU A 264 -23.40 -4.65 17.27
N SER A 265 -22.71 -4.61 16.12
CA SER A 265 -22.43 -5.80 15.32
C SER A 265 -21.23 -6.62 15.80
N GLU A 266 -20.41 -6.07 16.71
CA GLU A 266 -19.28 -6.79 17.28
C GLU A 266 -19.69 -7.58 18.53
N SER A 267 -18.98 -8.67 18.79
CA SER A 267 -19.22 -9.54 19.94
C SER A 267 -19.13 -8.78 21.26
N ALA A 268 -19.95 -9.22 22.24
CA ALA A 268 -19.90 -8.69 23.59
C ALA A 268 -18.47 -8.81 24.16
N GLY A 269 -17.86 -7.67 24.49
CA GLY A 269 -16.50 -7.60 25.00
C GLY A 269 -15.52 -6.85 24.09
N CYS A 270 -15.80 -6.70 22.79
CA CYS A 270 -15.01 -5.82 21.93
C CYS A 270 -15.18 -4.37 22.40
N SER A 271 -14.06 -3.70 22.68
CA SER A 271 -14.07 -2.35 23.26
C SER A 271 -13.24 -1.35 22.47
N MET A 272 -12.38 -1.80 21.57
CA MET A 272 -11.39 -0.93 20.94
C MET A 272 -11.35 -1.15 19.42
N LEU A 273 -11.26 -0.05 18.70
CA LEU A 273 -11.15 0.00 17.24
C LEU A 273 -9.84 0.64 16.84
N ARG A 274 -9.11 -0.01 15.94
CA ARG A 274 -7.93 0.52 15.26
C ARG A 274 -8.12 0.40 13.75
N VAL A 275 -7.64 1.40 13.02
CA VAL A 275 -7.54 1.36 11.57
C VAL A 275 -6.05 1.47 11.25
N PRO A 276 -5.39 0.38 10.81
CA PRO A 276 -3.97 0.41 10.48
C PRO A 276 -3.61 1.57 9.55
N GLY A 277 -2.50 2.25 9.82
CA GLY A 277 -2.06 3.43 9.07
C GLY A 277 -2.80 4.73 9.39
N HIS A 278 -3.87 4.69 10.19
CA HIS A 278 -4.65 5.86 10.56
C HIS A 278 -4.69 6.10 12.07
N ARG A 279 -4.89 7.36 12.43
CA ARG A 279 -5.13 7.82 13.81
C ARG A 279 -6.44 8.57 13.86
N PHE A 280 -7.05 8.62 15.04
CA PHE A 280 -8.26 9.36 15.33
C PHE A 280 -7.93 10.73 15.95
N SER A 281 -8.77 11.73 15.68
CA SER A 281 -8.72 13.00 16.39
C SER A 281 -10.11 13.64 16.51
N ARG A 282 -10.21 14.56 17.47
CA ARG A 282 -11.40 15.37 17.79
C ARG A 282 -11.12 16.87 17.77
N ALA A 283 -9.96 17.29 17.29
CA ALA A 283 -9.62 18.70 17.22
C ALA A 283 -8.58 18.98 16.12
N VAL A 284 -8.68 20.17 15.54
CA VAL A 284 -7.65 20.74 14.65
C VAL A 284 -7.24 22.10 15.17
N TYR A 285 -5.97 22.47 14.94
CA TYR A 285 -5.34 23.66 15.50
C TYR A 285 -4.69 24.46 14.37
N CYS A 286 -4.95 25.76 14.33
CA CYS A 286 -4.24 26.65 13.43
C CYS A 286 -2.78 26.76 13.87
N LEU A 287 -1.87 26.52 12.93
CA LEU A 287 -0.43 26.62 13.17
C LEU A 287 0.05 28.08 13.28
N SER A 288 -0.73 29.04 12.80
CA SER A 288 -0.37 30.46 12.79
C SER A 288 -0.87 31.22 14.02
N CYS A 289 -2.18 31.15 14.32
CA CYS A 289 -2.79 31.93 15.41
C CYS A 289 -3.14 31.09 16.65
N GLY A 290 -2.92 29.77 16.61
CA GLY A 290 -3.21 28.88 17.74
C GLY A 290 -4.69 28.55 17.97
N ARG A 291 -5.61 29.10 17.16
CA ARG A 291 -7.04 28.78 17.24
C ARG A 291 -7.26 27.27 17.15
N SER A 292 -7.98 26.72 18.11
CA SER A 292 -8.48 25.35 18.04
C SER A 292 -9.91 25.33 17.53
N GLN A 293 -10.26 24.25 16.85
CA GLN A 293 -11.63 23.94 16.48
C GLN A 293 -11.92 22.50 16.90
N ALA A 294 -12.88 22.33 17.81
CA ALA A 294 -13.42 21.02 18.11
C ALA A 294 -14.01 20.40 16.84
N ALA A 295 -13.58 19.19 16.53
CA ALA A 295 -14.04 18.42 15.40
C ALA A 295 -14.76 17.17 15.90
N PRO A 296 -15.87 16.76 15.26
CA PRO A 296 -16.42 15.44 15.52
C PRO A 296 -15.37 14.38 15.13
N LEU A 297 -15.42 13.19 15.73
CA LEU A 297 -14.43 12.12 15.52
C LEU A 297 -14.07 11.93 14.03
N ARG A 298 -12.78 11.96 13.70
CA ARG A 298 -12.26 11.81 12.32
C ARG A 298 -10.99 10.99 12.30
N LEU A 299 -10.74 10.32 11.16
CA LEU A 299 -9.41 9.82 10.81
C LEU A 299 -8.52 10.99 10.37
N VAL A 300 -7.36 11.16 11.00
CA VAL A 300 -6.47 12.33 10.86
C VAL A 300 -6.07 12.60 9.41
N ARG A 301 -5.67 11.57 8.66
CA ARG A 301 -5.23 11.70 7.26
C ARG A 301 -6.38 11.94 6.27
N ARG A 302 -7.63 11.84 6.73
CA ARG A 302 -8.84 11.97 5.89
C ARG A 302 -9.75 13.10 6.37
N ILE A 303 -9.16 14.11 7.02
CA ILE A 303 -9.87 15.34 7.36
C ILE A 303 -10.09 16.15 6.07
N PRO A 304 -11.33 16.58 5.75
CA PRO A 304 -11.60 17.37 4.56
C PRO A 304 -10.79 18.66 4.52
N SER A 305 -10.27 19.03 3.35
CA SER A 305 -9.42 20.21 3.15
C SER A 305 -10.03 21.52 3.64
N VAL A 306 -11.36 21.67 3.56
CA VAL A 306 -12.09 22.83 4.09
C VAL A 306 -11.88 23.05 5.60
N ARG A 307 -11.57 21.99 6.36
CA ARG A 307 -11.26 22.06 7.79
C ARG A 307 -9.76 22.23 8.10
N LEU A 308 -8.93 22.20 7.06
CA LEU A 308 -7.48 22.42 7.18
C LEU A 308 -7.11 23.89 6.92
N HIS A 309 -8.10 24.79 6.89
CA HIS A 309 -7.93 26.24 6.74
C HIS A 309 -8.61 26.95 7.91
N CYS A 310 -7.88 27.87 8.54
CA CYS A 310 -8.34 28.60 9.71
C CYS A 310 -9.43 29.61 9.31
N PRO A 311 -10.59 29.63 9.98
CA PRO A 311 -11.66 30.58 9.65
C PRO A 311 -11.31 32.03 9.99
N ASP A 312 -10.36 32.28 10.91
CA ASP A 312 -10.00 33.66 11.30
C ASP A 312 -8.87 34.25 10.47
N CYS A 313 -7.78 33.49 10.30
CA CYS A 313 -6.57 34.02 9.67
C CYS A 313 -6.22 33.36 8.34
N GLY A 314 -7.01 32.38 7.87
CA GLY A 314 -6.72 31.62 6.65
C GLY A 314 -5.53 30.66 6.75
N GLY A 315 -4.79 30.66 7.87
CA GLY A 315 -3.62 29.79 8.07
C GLY A 315 -3.96 28.31 8.11
N THR A 316 -2.97 27.46 7.86
CA THR A 316 -3.13 26.00 7.85
C THR A 316 -3.52 25.47 9.23
N MET A 317 -4.52 24.60 9.26
CA MET A 317 -4.88 23.84 10.45
C MET A 317 -4.36 22.41 10.36
N ALA A 318 -3.88 21.89 11.48
CA ALA A 318 -3.40 20.53 11.61
C ALA A 318 -3.82 19.92 12.95
N VAL A 319 -3.85 18.59 13.01
CA VAL A 319 -4.01 17.86 14.27
C VAL A 319 -2.68 17.88 15.02
N ARG A 320 -2.70 18.20 16.31
CA ARG A 320 -1.50 18.14 17.16
C ARG A 320 -1.29 16.72 17.68
N GLY A 321 -0.03 16.34 17.92
CA GLY A 321 0.35 14.97 18.31
C GLY A 321 -0.40 14.46 19.55
N PHE A 322 -0.63 15.31 20.55
CA PHE A 322 -1.35 14.94 21.78
C PHE A 322 -2.86 14.65 21.58
N ASP A 323 -3.45 15.10 20.47
CA ASP A 323 -4.85 14.79 20.11
C ASP A 323 -4.98 13.59 19.18
N MET A 324 -3.85 13.05 18.71
CA MET A 324 -3.86 11.85 17.88
C MET A 324 -3.97 10.62 18.78
N ARG A 325 -5.00 9.80 18.53
CA ARG A 325 -5.14 8.50 19.18
C ARG A 325 -5.03 7.40 18.14
N GLU A 326 -4.22 6.39 18.39
CA GLU A 326 -4.12 5.24 17.49
C GLU A 326 -5.36 4.36 17.53
N THR A 327 -6.02 4.33 18.68
CA THR A 327 -7.20 3.51 18.93
C THR A 327 -8.38 4.38 19.34
N PHE A 328 -9.57 3.83 19.15
CA PHE A 328 -10.83 4.43 19.54
C PHE A 328 -11.62 3.47 20.41
N ASP A 329 -11.90 3.87 21.64
CA ASP A 329 -12.65 3.06 22.60
C ASP A 329 -14.17 3.21 22.35
N PHE A 330 -14.86 2.12 22.05
CA PHE A 330 -16.31 2.09 21.88
C PHE A 330 -17.10 2.66 23.08
N PRO A 331 -16.70 2.42 24.34
CA PRO A 331 -17.35 3.06 25.49
C PRO A 331 -17.20 4.59 25.49
N SER A 332 -16.13 5.13 24.90
CA SER A 332 -15.90 6.59 24.80
C SER A 332 -16.73 7.27 23.70
N ALA A 333 -17.41 6.49 22.85
CA ALA A 333 -18.23 7.00 21.76
C ALA A 333 -19.47 7.74 22.29
N SER A 334 -19.50 9.06 22.09
CA SER A 334 -20.66 9.88 22.46
C SER A 334 -21.91 9.49 21.66
N ARG A 335 -23.11 9.86 22.15
CA ARG A 335 -24.36 9.69 21.39
C ARG A 335 -24.29 10.33 20.00
N ALA A 336 -23.58 11.45 19.87
CA ALA A 336 -23.37 12.11 18.58
C ALA A 336 -22.46 11.27 17.66
N ASP A 337 -21.38 10.69 18.17
CA ASP A 337 -20.48 9.85 17.36
C ASP A 337 -21.17 8.58 16.87
N ARG A 338 -21.95 7.92 17.73
CA ARG A 338 -22.68 6.68 17.38
C ARG A 338 -23.68 6.87 16.23
N ARG A 339 -24.24 8.07 16.06
CA ARG A 339 -25.19 8.40 14.99
C ARG A 339 -24.52 8.69 13.65
N ARG A 340 -23.19 8.87 13.63
CA ARG A 340 -22.47 9.26 12.43
C ARG A 340 -22.12 8.03 11.61
N THR A 341 -22.26 8.15 10.30
CA THR A 341 -21.80 7.12 9.36
C THR A 341 -20.28 7.00 9.42
N LEU A 342 -19.76 5.79 9.20
CA LEU A 342 -18.32 5.54 9.09
C LEU A 342 -17.71 6.42 7.98
N SER A 343 -18.38 6.55 6.83
CA SER A 343 -17.98 7.46 5.75
C SER A 343 -17.81 8.90 6.21
N SER A 344 -18.72 9.40 7.04
CA SER A 344 -18.59 10.75 7.60
C SER A 344 -17.39 10.87 8.54
N ILE A 345 -16.95 9.79 9.20
CA ILE A 345 -15.75 9.78 10.06
C ILE A 345 -14.46 9.71 9.21
N GLY A 346 -14.57 9.26 7.96
CA GLY A 346 -13.47 9.14 7.00
C GLY A 346 -13.14 7.71 6.62
N PHE A 347 -13.93 6.71 7.04
CA PHE A 347 -13.75 5.35 6.58
C PHE A 347 -14.18 5.21 5.11
N CYS A 348 -13.50 4.33 4.39
CA CYS A 348 -13.68 4.08 2.97
C CYS A 348 -13.88 2.57 2.71
N PRO A 349 -14.47 2.20 1.56
CA PRO A 349 -14.49 0.80 1.14
C PRO A 349 -13.06 0.24 1.04
N GLY A 350 -12.87 -0.99 1.50
CA GLY A 350 -11.57 -1.63 1.57
C GLY A 350 -10.77 -1.33 2.83
N ASP A 351 -11.21 -0.43 3.72
CA ASP A 351 -10.52 -0.25 5.00
C ASP A 351 -10.58 -1.54 5.81
N VAL A 352 -9.45 -1.94 6.38
CA VAL A 352 -9.37 -3.06 7.33
C VAL A 352 -9.40 -2.49 8.74
N LEU A 353 -10.28 -3.00 9.56
CA LEU A 353 -10.48 -2.63 10.95
C LEU A 353 -9.88 -3.72 11.83
N SER A 354 -9.04 -3.34 12.80
CA SER A 354 -8.65 -4.21 13.91
C SER A 354 -9.60 -3.92 15.06
N ILE A 355 -10.41 -4.91 15.43
CA ILE A 355 -11.35 -4.80 16.53
C ILE A 355 -10.85 -5.70 17.66
N GLU A 356 -10.69 -5.10 18.83
CA GLU A 356 -10.00 -5.71 19.97
C GLU A 356 -10.92 -5.76 21.18
N GLY A 357 -10.89 -6.91 21.87
CA GLY A 357 -11.54 -7.17 23.15
C GLY A 357 -10.62 -8.01 24.07
N PRO A 358 -11.07 -8.36 25.28
CA PRO A 358 -10.29 -9.18 26.20
C PRO A 358 -9.87 -10.52 25.56
N GLY A 359 -8.57 -10.65 25.25
CA GLY A 359 -8.00 -11.86 24.65
C GLY A 359 -8.47 -12.16 23.22
N THR A 360 -9.15 -11.22 22.55
CA THR A 360 -9.67 -11.40 21.18
C THR A 360 -9.29 -10.21 20.30
N ARG A 361 -8.80 -10.53 19.10
CA ARG A 361 -8.49 -9.55 18.05
C ARG A 361 -8.90 -10.17 16.72
N HIS A 362 -9.75 -9.48 15.98
CA HIS A 362 -10.14 -9.90 14.64
C HIS A 362 -10.09 -8.73 13.66
N PHE A 363 -9.93 -9.07 12.39
CA PHE A 363 -9.76 -8.10 11.32
C PHE A 363 -10.94 -8.14 10.37
N VAL A 364 -11.49 -6.96 10.07
CA VAL A 364 -12.70 -6.83 9.27
C VAL A 364 -12.46 -5.84 8.15
N GLN A 365 -12.63 -6.26 6.91
CA GLN A 365 -12.64 -5.37 5.76
C GLN A 365 -14.04 -4.78 5.53
N LEU A 366 -14.12 -3.46 5.42
CA LEU A 366 -15.33 -2.77 4.98
C LEU A 366 -15.58 -3.02 3.49
N THR A 367 -16.76 -3.52 3.14
CA THR A 367 -17.16 -3.72 1.74
C THR A 367 -17.64 -2.43 1.11
N ALA A 368 -17.46 -2.31 -0.21
CA ALA A 368 -18.18 -1.31 -0.99
C ALA A 368 -19.69 -1.56 -0.90
N ASP A 369 -20.47 -0.49 -1.01
CA ASP A 369 -21.91 -0.60 -0.95
C ASP A 369 -22.42 -1.39 -2.16
N ARG A 370 -23.27 -2.38 -1.93
CA ARG A 370 -24.07 -2.97 -3.00
C ARG A 370 -25.24 -2.03 -3.27
N ASN A 371 -25.38 -1.56 -4.50
CA ASN A 371 -26.65 -0.95 -4.93
C ASN A 371 -27.76 -2.01 -4.87
N GLU A 372 -29.05 -1.62 -4.86
CA GLU A 372 -30.21 -2.53 -4.80
C GLU A 372 -30.23 -3.64 -5.89
N ARG A 373 -29.35 -3.56 -6.88
CA ARG A 373 -29.13 -4.54 -7.96
C ARG A 373 -27.88 -5.42 -7.80
N GLY A 374 -27.20 -5.37 -6.65
CA GLY A 374 -26.04 -6.23 -6.34
C GLY A 374 -24.72 -5.85 -7.04
N GLN A 375 -24.64 -4.71 -7.71
CA GLN A 375 -23.39 -4.22 -8.32
C GLN A 375 -22.59 -3.35 -7.34
N VAL A 376 -21.27 -3.53 -7.36
CA VAL A 376 -20.27 -2.81 -6.56
C VAL A 376 -20.05 -1.43 -7.16
N SER A 377 -20.24 -0.37 -6.37
CA SER A 377 -20.00 1.03 -6.76
C SER A 377 -18.61 1.52 -6.41
#